data_AF-A0A507FG12-F1
#
_entry.id   AF-A0A507FG12-F1
#
_cell.length_a   1.000
_cell.length_b   1.000
_cell.length_c   1.000
_cell.angle_alpha   90.00
_cell.angle_beta   90.00
_cell.angle_gamma   90.00
#
_symmetry.space_group_name_H-M   'P 1'
#
loop_
_entity.id
_entity.type
_entity.pdbx_description
1 polymer ?
#
loop_
_entity_poly.entity_id
_entity_poly.type
_entity_poly.pdbx_seq_one_letter_code
_entity_poly.pdbx_strand_id
1 'polypeptide(L)'
;MSASSLTRAFAVAAAALLAAAITAVSGAPADATPSADNSNIGMGMGAGPTTWSTEASKVILWGGVFPTYACGVFLNGLILFVILYNRRTLLLHRIDFVYLFLLSVCMLFSVVFTVRFVVSIAYNFEVEDNDVFARVVAAITSVSIFFIFTANVFLAAERYFTFREVSDRQSLKYFVGLAVHNFLMAAAIVVTFILSPTTNRSWPDDPIPRIIWFAVIIWSFALGFGLIVYLYFSTYRMVSRQLKDTLSNHKMDELRILLERNVLKNSIIMSAAIIVCYMPNALWLGISRLVTREQRMLGLNITYELVALDVIITPFLLLYFVPPIREALSGLSRGRMNERWEDDEYHTTH
;
A
#
# COMPACT_ATOMS: atom_id res chain seq x y z
N MET A 1 20.82 5.57 -15.40
CA MET A 1 19.90 4.45 -15.14
C MET A 1 18.62 4.71 -15.91
N SER A 2 18.21 3.79 -16.78
CA SER A 2 16.88 3.87 -17.41
C SER A 2 15.80 3.59 -16.35
N ALA A 3 14.62 4.20 -16.44
CA ALA A 3 13.49 3.88 -15.56
C ALA A 3 13.21 2.36 -15.52
N SER A 4 13.43 1.67 -16.64
CA SER A 4 13.34 0.21 -16.74
C SER A 4 14.29 -0.56 -15.83
N SER A 5 15.48 -0.04 -15.52
CA SER A 5 16.43 -0.68 -14.61
C SER A 5 15.97 -0.60 -13.15
N LEU A 6 15.35 0.51 -12.76
CA LEU A 6 14.81 0.72 -11.42
C LEU A 6 13.58 -0.16 -11.17
N THR A 7 12.64 -0.22 -12.14
CA THR A 7 11.45 -1.08 -12.04
C THR A 7 11.84 -2.56 -11.97
N ARG A 8 12.85 -3.00 -12.74
CA ARG A 8 13.36 -4.38 -12.66
C ARG A 8 13.98 -4.69 -11.30
N ALA A 9 14.77 -3.77 -10.74
CA ALA A 9 15.36 -3.96 -9.41
C ALA A 9 14.28 -4.12 -8.32
N PHE A 10 13.23 -3.31 -8.38
CA PHE A 10 12.10 -3.42 -7.44
C PHE A 10 11.29 -4.71 -7.64
N ALA A 11 11.00 -5.09 -8.89
CA ALA A 11 10.28 -6.32 -9.19
C ALA A 11 11.06 -7.56 -8.70
N VAL A 12 12.38 -7.58 -8.88
CA VAL A 12 13.25 -8.64 -8.39
C VAL A 12 13.28 -8.68 -6.86
N ALA A 13 13.36 -7.52 -6.20
CA ALA A 13 13.32 -7.46 -4.73
C ALA A 13 11.98 -7.96 -4.18
N ALA A 14 10.86 -7.57 -4.79
CA ALA A 14 9.52 -8.04 -4.40
C ALA A 14 9.35 -9.54 -4.65
N ALA A 15 9.81 -10.05 -5.79
CA ALA A 15 9.78 -11.49 -6.10
C ALA A 15 10.66 -12.30 -5.15
N ALA A 16 11.85 -11.79 -4.79
CA ALA A 16 12.73 -12.43 -3.82
C ALA A 16 12.12 -12.48 -2.42
N LEU A 17 11.46 -11.40 -1.98
CA LEU A 17 10.72 -11.36 -0.72
C LEU A 17 9.55 -12.36 -0.71
N LEU A 18 8.79 -12.44 -1.81
CA LEU A 18 7.69 -13.40 -1.94
C LEU A 18 8.20 -14.84 -1.93
N ALA A 19 9.27 -15.13 -2.66
CA ALA A 19 9.90 -16.45 -2.68
C ALA A 19 10.42 -16.83 -1.29
N ALA A 20 11.09 -15.92 -0.59
CA ALA A 20 11.56 -16.15 0.78
C ALA A 20 10.39 -16.45 1.74
N ALA A 21 9.26 -15.75 1.60
CA ALA A 21 8.06 -16.02 2.37
C ALA A 21 7.49 -17.42 2.10
N ILE A 22 7.41 -17.83 0.84
CA ILE A 22 6.94 -19.17 0.45
C ILE A 22 7.88 -20.25 0.98
N THR A 23 9.20 -20.07 0.83
CA THR A 23 10.21 -21.02 1.32
C THR A 23 10.15 -21.16 2.85
N ALA A 24 9.96 -20.06 3.58
CA ALA A 24 9.79 -20.08 5.03
C ALA A 24 8.56 -20.87 5.46
N VAL A 25 7.46 -20.81 4.71
CA VAL A 25 6.24 -21.59 4.98
C VAL A 25 6.47 -23.08 4.67
N SER A 26 7.15 -23.41 3.57
CA SER A 26 7.40 -24.81 3.19
C SER A 26 8.44 -25.55 4.04
N GLY A 27 9.27 -24.80 4.78
CA GLY A 27 10.34 -25.36 5.61
C GLY A 27 9.96 -25.65 7.06
N ALA A 28 8.71 -25.39 7.47
CA ALA A 28 8.27 -25.66 8.83
C ALA A 28 8.16 -27.20 9.06
N PRO A 29 8.91 -27.79 10.01
CA PRO A 29 8.85 -29.22 10.27
C PRO A 29 7.45 -29.61 10.77
N ALA A 30 6.87 -30.64 10.15
CA ALA A 30 5.55 -31.18 10.48
C ALA A 30 5.48 -31.87 11.87
N ASP A 31 6.62 -31.99 12.56
CA ASP A 31 6.76 -32.76 13.81
C ASP A 31 6.85 -31.88 15.06
N ALA A 32 6.20 -30.71 15.07
CA ALA A 32 5.96 -29.97 16.30
C ALA A 32 4.93 -30.73 17.15
N THR A 33 5.42 -31.69 17.92
CA THR A 33 4.65 -32.38 18.95
C THR A 33 4.05 -31.33 19.89
N PRO A 34 2.72 -31.34 20.11
CA PRO A 34 2.09 -30.38 20.99
C PRO A 34 2.67 -30.57 22.39
N SER A 35 3.39 -29.57 22.90
CA SER A 35 3.84 -29.55 24.29
C SER A 35 2.60 -29.46 25.18
N ALA A 36 2.19 -30.62 25.68
CA ALA A 36 1.15 -30.76 26.67
C ALA A 36 1.63 -30.19 28.01
N ASP A 37 1.40 -28.89 28.25
CA ASP A 37 1.24 -28.38 29.61
C ASP A 37 0.59 -26.99 29.60
N ASN A 38 -0.74 -26.96 29.58
CA ASN A 38 -1.55 -25.80 30.00
C ASN A 38 -2.90 -26.25 30.55
N SER A 39 -2.90 -27.36 31.29
CA SER A 39 -4.02 -27.83 32.11
C SER A 39 -4.08 -27.02 33.42
N ASN A 40 -4.23 -25.70 33.31
CA ASN A 40 -4.65 -24.84 34.43
C ASN A 40 -5.41 -23.60 33.95
N ILE A 41 -6.27 -23.78 32.94
CA ILE A 41 -7.41 -22.88 32.75
C ILE A 41 -8.45 -23.27 33.79
N GLY A 42 -8.25 -22.76 35.00
CA GLY A 42 -9.29 -22.75 36.02
C GLY A 42 -10.54 -22.11 35.44
N MET A 43 -11.65 -22.87 35.45
CA MET A 43 -13.00 -22.37 35.25
C MET A 43 -13.37 -21.45 36.43
N GLY A 44 -12.75 -20.28 36.49
CA GLY A 44 -13.27 -19.16 37.23
C GLY A 44 -14.44 -18.59 36.44
N MET A 45 -15.67 -18.96 36.81
CA MET A 45 -16.89 -18.27 36.43
C MET A 45 -16.85 -16.83 36.95
N GLY A 46 -16.06 -15.98 36.30
CA GLY A 46 -16.19 -14.53 36.33
C GLY A 46 -16.75 -14.11 34.98
N ALA A 47 -18.08 -14.05 34.87
CA ALA A 47 -18.76 -13.42 33.75
C ALA A 47 -18.51 -11.90 33.80
N GLY A 48 -17.28 -11.51 33.45
CA GLY A 48 -16.87 -10.13 33.24
C GLY A 48 -17.14 -9.71 31.79
N PRO A 49 -17.24 -8.40 31.50
CA PRO A 49 -17.63 -7.83 30.21
C PRO A 49 -16.60 -8.00 29.05
N THR A 50 -15.72 -9.01 29.12
CA THR A 50 -14.56 -9.19 28.24
C THR A 50 -14.86 -9.94 26.92
N THR A 51 -16.07 -10.48 26.77
CA THR A 51 -16.45 -11.25 25.57
C THR A 51 -16.71 -10.34 24.35
N TRP A 52 -17.31 -9.16 24.56
CA TRP A 52 -17.74 -8.29 23.46
C TRP A 52 -16.59 -7.70 22.65
N SER A 53 -15.50 -7.28 23.29
CA SER A 53 -14.34 -6.67 22.63
C SER A 53 -13.59 -7.69 21.75
N THR A 54 -13.55 -8.94 22.19
CA THR A 54 -12.91 -10.07 21.48
C THR A 54 -13.73 -10.48 20.25
N GLU A 55 -15.05 -10.62 20.39
CA GLU A 55 -15.92 -10.98 19.27
C GLU A 55 -15.99 -9.86 18.21
N ALA A 56 -16.11 -8.60 18.64
CA ALA A 56 -16.07 -7.46 17.71
C ALA A 56 -14.74 -7.41 16.93
N SER A 57 -13.61 -7.70 17.60
CA SER A 57 -12.30 -7.76 16.97
C SER A 57 -12.23 -8.83 15.88
N LYS A 58 -12.79 -10.02 16.13
CA LYS A 58 -12.86 -11.09 15.12
C LYS A 58 -13.73 -10.70 13.95
N VAL A 59 -14.90 -10.10 14.20
CA VAL A 59 -15.81 -9.64 13.14
C VAL A 59 -15.14 -8.60 12.25
N ILE A 60 -14.40 -7.64 12.82
CA ILE A 60 -13.67 -6.64 12.02
C ILE A 60 -12.59 -7.31 11.17
N LEU A 61 -11.77 -8.18 11.74
CA LEU A 61 -10.68 -8.84 11.02
C LEU A 61 -11.19 -9.76 9.90
N TRP A 62 -12.18 -10.61 10.19
CA TRP A 62 -12.67 -11.62 9.24
C TRP A 62 -13.76 -11.11 8.31
N GLY A 63 -14.59 -10.18 8.78
CA GLY A 63 -15.69 -9.60 8.01
C GLY A 63 -15.34 -8.31 7.27
N GLY A 64 -14.33 -7.55 7.74
CA GLY A 64 -13.84 -6.34 7.08
C GLY A 64 -12.49 -6.56 6.40
N VAL A 65 -11.45 -6.82 7.20
CA VAL A 65 -10.05 -6.75 6.74
C VAL A 65 -9.77 -7.79 5.67
N PHE A 66 -10.18 -9.05 5.89
CA PHE A 66 -9.93 -10.12 4.94
C PHE A 66 -10.62 -9.89 3.58
N PRO A 67 -11.94 -9.63 3.49
CA PRO A 67 -12.59 -9.27 2.23
C PRO A 67 -11.97 -8.06 1.56
N THR A 68 -11.60 -7.03 2.32
CA THR A 68 -10.96 -5.83 1.78
C THR A 68 -9.65 -6.17 1.05
N TYR A 69 -8.78 -6.99 1.63
CA TYR A 69 -7.55 -7.41 0.96
C TYR A 69 -7.80 -8.37 -0.21
N ALA A 70 -8.76 -9.29 -0.12
CA ALA A 70 -9.12 -10.16 -1.23
C ALA A 70 -9.62 -9.37 -2.45
N CYS A 71 -10.49 -8.36 -2.22
CA CYS A 71 -10.88 -7.38 -3.23
C CYS A 71 -9.67 -6.59 -3.76
N GLY A 72 -8.75 -6.21 -2.88
CA GLY A 72 -7.48 -5.57 -3.24
C GLY A 72 -6.64 -6.40 -4.20
N VAL A 73 -6.49 -7.71 -3.98
CA VAL A 73 -5.77 -8.63 -4.90
C VAL A 73 -6.41 -8.60 -6.28
N PHE A 74 -7.74 -8.73 -6.35
CA PHE A 74 -8.46 -8.72 -7.62
C PHE A 74 -8.33 -7.38 -8.35
N LEU A 75 -8.61 -6.27 -7.65
CA LEU A 75 -8.67 -4.95 -8.24
C LEU A 75 -7.28 -4.45 -8.68
N ASN A 76 -6.28 -4.51 -7.78
CA ASN A 76 -4.92 -4.11 -8.13
C ASN A 76 -4.33 -5.05 -9.18
N GLY A 77 -4.58 -6.35 -9.09
CA GLY A 77 -4.13 -7.34 -10.08
C GLY A 77 -4.70 -7.08 -11.47
N LEU A 78 -6.00 -6.78 -11.58
CA LEU A 78 -6.66 -6.47 -12.85
C LEU A 78 -6.10 -5.18 -13.49
N ILE A 79 -5.96 -4.11 -12.71
CA ILE A 79 -5.43 -2.84 -13.22
C ILE A 79 -3.97 -3.01 -13.64
N LEU A 80 -3.16 -3.69 -12.82
CA LEU A 80 -1.76 -3.96 -13.12
C LEU A 80 -1.63 -4.80 -14.39
N PHE A 81 -2.48 -5.81 -14.57
CA PHE A 81 -2.53 -6.62 -15.79
C PHE A 81 -2.84 -5.74 -17.01
N VAL A 82 -3.84 -4.86 -16.95
CA VAL A 82 -4.18 -3.95 -18.06
C VAL A 82 -3.04 -3.00 -18.39
N ILE A 83 -2.37 -2.44 -17.38
CA ILE A 83 -1.20 -1.56 -17.58
C ILE A 83 -0.06 -2.32 -18.25
N LEU A 84 0.24 -3.54 -17.79
CA LEU A 84 1.33 -4.35 -18.33
C LEU A 84 1.03 -4.86 -19.75
N TYR A 85 -0.23 -5.24 -20.01
CA TYR A 85 -0.69 -5.63 -21.34
C TYR A 85 -0.56 -4.47 -22.34
N ASN A 86 -0.96 -3.26 -21.92
CA ASN A 86 -0.88 -2.04 -22.72
C ASN A 86 0.37 -1.18 -22.40
N ARG A 87 1.47 -1.80 -21.97
CA ARG A 87 2.65 -1.06 -21.44
C ARG A 87 3.24 -0.03 -22.40
N ARG A 88 3.12 -0.25 -23.71
CA ARG A 88 3.65 0.66 -24.74
C ARG A 88 2.87 1.97 -24.83
N THR A 89 1.58 1.94 -24.49
CA THR A 89 0.69 3.09 -24.60
C THR A 89 0.44 3.75 -23.25
N LEU A 90 0.45 2.98 -22.15
CA LEU A 90 0.15 3.48 -20.81
C LEU A 90 1.36 3.88 -19.97
N LEU A 91 2.59 3.47 -20.33
CA LEU A 91 3.81 3.82 -19.59
C LEU A 91 4.70 4.77 -20.39
N LEU A 92 4.14 5.92 -20.78
CA LEU A 92 4.85 6.92 -21.58
C LEU A 92 5.60 7.92 -20.70
N HIS A 93 4.98 8.34 -19.60
CA HIS A 93 5.50 9.37 -18.73
C HIS A 93 6.10 8.77 -17.45
N ARG A 94 7.05 9.50 -16.83
CA ARG A 94 7.66 9.08 -15.56
C ARG A 94 6.63 8.86 -14.46
N ILE A 95 5.56 9.66 -14.44
CA ILE A 95 4.46 9.52 -13.48
C ILE A 95 3.74 8.17 -13.59
N ASP A 96 3.64 7.60 -14.79
CA ASP A 96 2.97 6.32 -15.02
C ASP A 96 3.75 5.17 -14.37
N PHE A 97 5.08 5.27 -14.33
CA PHE A 97 5.94 4.34 -13.59
C PHE A 97 5.76 4.47 -12.08
N VAL A 98 5.45 5.66 -11.56
CA VAL A 98 5.13 5.84 -10.14
C VAL A 98 3.77 5.22 -9.81
N TYR A 99 2.78 5.36 -10.68
CA TYR A 99 1.49 4.66 -10.54
C TYR A 99 1.65 3.14 -10.59
N LEU A 100 2.46 2.64 -11.53
CA LEU A 100 2.78 1.21 -11.62
C LEU A 100 3.46 0.72 -10.34
N PHE A 101 4.41 1.48 -9.80
CA PHE A 101 5.10 1.14 -8.55
C PHE A 101 4.12 1.10 -7.37
N LEU A 102 3.28 2.13 -7.23
CA LEU A 102 2.26 2.19 -6.18
C LEU A 102 1.31 0.98 -6.24
N LEU A 103 0.74 0.69 -7.42
CA LEU A 103 -0.15 -0.45 -7.62
C LEU A 103 0.54 -1.79 -7.34
N SER A 104 1.81 -1.92 -7.70
CA SER A 104 2.59 -3.15 -7.44
C SER A 104 2.79 -3.36 -5.94
N VAL A 105 3.05 -2.30 -5.17
CA VAL A 105 3.20 -2.38 -3.72
C VAL A 105 1.85 -2.66 -3.05
N CYS A 106 0.76 -2.00 -3.48
CA CYS A 106 -0.59 -2.29 -3.00
C CYS A 106 -0.99 -3.74 -3.29
N MET A 107 -0.66 -4.27 -4.46
CA MET A 107 -0.89 -5.67 -4.83
C MET A 107 -0.10 -6.63 -3.92
N LEU A 108 1.21 -6.40 -3.74
CA LEU A 108 2.04 -7.21 -2.84
C LEU A 108 1.46 -7.21 -1.42
N PHE A 109 1.04 -6.03 -0.95
CA PHE A 109 0.43 -5.86 0.36
C PHE A 109 -0.86 -6.66 0.47
N SER A 110 -1.77 -6.56 -0.49
CA SER A 110 -3.01 -7.35 -0.52
C SER A 110 -2.75 -8.85 -0.56
N VAL A 111 -1.83 -9.32 -1.40
CA VAL A 111 -1.52 -10.76 -1.53
C VAL A 111 -1.01 -11.33 -0.22
N VAL A 112 -0.05 -10.67 0.44
CA VAL A 112 0.53 -11.15 1.69
C VAL A 112 -0.52 -11.27 2.79
N PHE A 113 -1.45 -10.31 2.86
CA PHE A 113 -2.54 -10.36 3.85
C PHE A 113 -3.58 -11.43 3.52
N THR A 114 -4.00 -11.56 2.27
CA THR A 114 -4.92 -12.63 1.86
C THR A 114 -4.30 -14.00 2.16
N VAL A 115 -3.02 -14.21 1.83
CA VAL A 115 -2.30 -15.45 2.15
C VAL A 115 -2.26 -15.70 3.65
N ARG A 116 -1.98 -14.68 4.47
CA ARG A 116 -2.03 -14.80 5.94
C ARG A 116 -3.38 -15.32 6.42
N PHE A 117 -4.48 -14.76 5.95
CA PHE A 117 -5.82 -15.20 6.37
C PHE A 117 -6.13 -16.62 5.87
N VAL A 118 -5.77 -16.95 4.64
CA VAL A 118 -5.98 -18.30 4.07
C VAL A 118 -5.17 -19.35 4.84
N VAL A 119 -3.91 -19.07 5.15
CA VAL A 119 -3.06 -19.94 5.97
C VAL A 119 -3.65 -20.09 7.38
N SER A 120 -4.11 -19.00 7.99
CA SER A 120 -4.77 -19.07 9.29
C SER A 120 -6.02 -19.97 9.28
N ILE A 121 -6.81 -19.95 8.22
CA ILE A 121 -7.96 -20.86 8.07
C ILE A 121 -7.50 -22.31 7.85
N ALA A 122 -6.55 -22.52 6.93
CA ALA A 122 -6.13 -23.85 6.51
C ALA A 122 -5.51 -24.68 7.65
N TYR A 123 -4.88 -24.01 8.61
CA TYR A 123 -4.21 -24.65 9.75
C TYR A 123 -4.95 -24.45 11.07
N ASN A 124 -6.29 -24.29 11.05
CA ASN A 124 -7.11 -24.14 12.26
C ASN A 124 -6.57 -23.09 13.25
N PHE A 125 -6.00 -21.99 12.74
CA PHE A 125 -5.37 -20.93 13.53
C PHE A 125 -4.15 -21.37 14.36
N GLU A 126 -3.52 -22.52 14.07
CA GLU A 126 -2.32 -23.02 14.76
C GLU A 126 -1.02 -22.47 14.15
N VAL A 127 -0.96 -22.27 12.82
CA VAL A 127 0.22 -21.67 12.14
C VAL A 127 0.42 -20.19 12.50
N GLU A 128 -0.57 -19.59 13.15
CA GLU A 128 -0.48 -18.28 13.79
C GLU A 128 0.68 -18.15 14.79
N ASP A 129 1.18 -19.28 15.31
CA ASP A 129 2.29 -19.35 16.28
C ASP A 129 3.68 -19.52 15.64
N ASN A 130 3.78 -19.67 14.31
CA ASN A 130 5.08 -19.74 13.64
C ASN A 130 5.77 -18.35 13.62
N ASP A 131 6.81 -18.21 14.44
CA ASP A 131 7.60 -16.97 14.59
C ASP A 131 8.19 -16.47 13.26
N VAL A 132 8.68 -17.37 12.40
CA VAL A 132 9.26 -16.98 11.10
C VAL A 132 8.19 -16.38 10.20
N PHE A 133 7.02 -17.02 10.12
CA PHE A 133 5.90 -16.50 9.34
C PHE A 133 5.43 -15.13 9.86
N ALA A 134 5.30 -15.00 11.17
CA ALA A 134 4.93 -13.75 11.83
C ALA A 134 5.90 -12.60 11.50
N ARG A 135 7.21 -12.86 11.58
CA ARG A 135 8.27 -11.88 11.24
C ARG A 135 8.23 -11.45 9.78
N VAL A 136 8.08 -12.41 8.86
CA VAL A 136 8.02 -12.13 7.42
C VAL A 136 6.81 -11.26 7.09
N VAL A 137 5.62 -11.63 7.61
CA VAL A 137 4.40 -10.85 7.42
C VAL A 137 4.58 -9.43 7.98
N ALA A 138 5.09 -9.29 9.20
CA ALA A 138 5.28 -7.98 9.84
C ALA A 138 6.29 -7.09 9.09
N ALA A 139 7.39 -7.68 8.61
CA ALA A 139 8.39 -6.99 7.81
C ALA A 139 7.81 -6.50 6.47
N ILE A 140 7.14 -7.39 5.72
CA ILE A 140 6.54 -7.02 4.43
C ILE A 140 5.43 -5.99 4.61
N THR A 141 4.64 -6.08 5.68
CA THR A 141 3.61 -5.08 6.05
C THR A 141 4.26 -3.72 6.23
N SER A 142 5.28 -3.64 7.10
CA SER A 142 5.96 -2.38 7.42
C SER A 142 6.62 -1.75 6.19
N VAL A 143 7.29 -2.58 5.38
CA VAL A 143 7.95 -2.14 4.14
C VAL A 143 6.94 -1.70 3.08
N SER A 144 5.82 -2.42 2.93
CA SER A 144 4.76 -2.05 1.97
C SER A 144 4.14 -0.71 2.32
N ILE A 145 3.76 -0.49 3.58
CA ILE A 145 3.22 0.78 4.05
C ILE A 145 4.22 1.91 3.78
N PHE A 146 5.50 1.70 4.13
CA PHE A 146 6.57 2.65 3.87
C PHE A 146 6.72 2.99 2.38
N PHE A 147 6.62 1.99 1.49
CA PHE A 147 6.70 2.22 0.05
C PHE A 147 5.45 2.88 -0.54
N ILE A 148 4.26 2.65 0.02
CA ILE A 148 3.04 3.39 -0.36
C ILE A 148 3.23 4.88 -0.06
N PHE A 149 3.76 5.22 1.12
CA PHE A 149 4.12 6.60 1.46
C PHE A 149 5.13 7.19 0.49
N THR A 150 6.21 6.46 0.24
CA THR A 150 7.26 6.83 -0.72
C THR A 150 6.69 7.13 -2.10
N ALA A 151 5.84 6.25 -2.63
CA ALA A 151 5.23 6.43 -3.93
C ALA A 151 4.40 7.72 -4.01
N ASN A 152 3.75 8.10 -2.91
CA ASN A 152 2.98 9.34 -2.84
C ASN A 152 3.85 10.59 -2.72
N VAL A 153 4.99 10.51 -2.04
CA VAL A 153 6.01 11.57 -2.11
C VAL A 153 6.53 11.70 -3.55
N PHE A 154 6.79 10.59 -4.25
CA PHE A 154 7.20 10.62 -5.66
C PHE A 154 6.13 11.25 -6.56
N LEU A 155 4.84 10.96 -6.35
CA LEU A 155 3.75 11.61 -7.08
C LEU A 155 3.72 13.12 -6.82
N ALA A 156 3.81 13.54 -5.56
CA ALA A 156 3.81 14.96 -5.20
C ALA A 156 5.04 15.69 -5.79
N ALA A 157 6.22 15.07 -5.73
CA ALA A 157 7.46 15.60 -6.28
C ALA A 157 7.39 15.71 -7.80
N GLU A 158 6.85 14.69 -8.47
CA GLU A 158 6.66 14.70 -9.92
C GLU A 158 5.80 15.88 -10.35
N ARG A 159 4.63 16.05 -9.71
CA ARG A 159 3.75 17.18 -10.00
C ARG A 159 4.47 18.50 -9.77
N TYR A 160 5.15 18.66 -8.64
CA TYR A 160 5.92 19.86 -8.34
C TYR A 160 6.95 20.18 -9.44
N PHE A 161 7.73 19.19 -9.88
CA PHE A 161 8.74 19.38 -10.92
C PHE A 161 8.15 19.66 -12.29
N THR A 162 7.04 19.00 -12.66
CA THR A 162 6.31 19.30 -13.90
C THR A 162 5.86 20.75 -13.93
N PHE A 163 5.26 21.23 -12.82
CA PHE A 163 4.77 22.61 -12.73
C PHE A 163 5.90 23.65 -12.69
N ARG A 164 7.07 23.30 -12.12
CA ARG A 164 8.24 24.19 -12.08
C ARG A 164 9.09 24.13 -13.34
N GLU A 165 8.73 23.30 -14.32
CA GLU A 165 9.51 23.07 -15.54
C GLU A 165 10.97 22.71 -15.23
N VAL A 166 11.20 21.96 -14.14
CA VAL A 166 12.55 21.53 -13.75
C VAL A 166 13.04 20.48 -14.75
N SER A 167 14.20 20.71 -15.34
CA SER A 167 14.81 19.75 -16.27
C SER A 167 14.86 18.32 -15.71
N ASP A 168 14.62 17.32 -16.57
CA ASP A 168 14.57 15.91 -16.18
C ASP A 168 15.84 15.43 -15.47
N ARG A 169 17.01 15.94 -15.89
CA ARG A 169 18.30 15.59 -15.27
C ARG A 169 18.41 16.10 -13.84
N GLN A 170 17.82 17.26 -13.53
CA GLN A 170 17.84 17.82 -12.18
C GLN A 170 16.84 17.10 -11.29
N SER A 171 15.60 16.89 -11.76
CA SER A 171 14.59 16.14 -11.01
C SER A 171 15.06 14.72 -10.69
N LEU A 172 15.74 14.04 -11.63
CA LEU A 172 16.28 12.69 -11.43
C LEU A 172 17.23 12.58 -10.22
N LYS A 173 18.03 13.62 -9.92
CA LYS A 173 18.93 13.60 -8.75
C LYS A 173 18.14 13.48 -7.44
N TYR A 174 17.02 14.19 -7.33
CA TYR A 174 16.14 14.12 -6.16
C TYR A 174 15.45 12.76 -6.06
N PHE A 175 14.99 12.19 -7.18
CA PHE A 175 14.43 10.84 -7.21
C PHE A 175 15.43 9.78 -6.77
N VAL A 176 16.69 9.85 -7.24
CA VAL A 176 17.76 8.93 -6.83
C VAL A 176 18.07 9.09 -5.35
N GLY A 177 18.21 10.33 -4.85
CA GLY A 177 18.45 10.58 -3.43
C GLY A 177 17.34 10.02 -2.53
N LEU A 178 16.08 10.24 -2.92
CA LEU A 178 14.93 9.69 -2.20
C LEU A 178 14.88 8.15 -2.30
N ALA A 179 15.18 7.56 -3.46
CA ALA A 179 15.27 6.10 -3.60
C ALA A 179 16.35 5.47 -2.71
N VAL A 180 17.53 6.09 -2.61
CA VAL A 180 18.61 5.64 -1.71
C VAL A 180 18.16 5.75 -0.25
N HIS A 181 17.56 6.87 0.14
CA HIS A 181 16.99 7.04 1.48
C HIS A 181 15.99 5.94 1.81
N ASN A 182 15.07 5.65 0.88
CA ASN A 182 14.03 4.65 1.07
C ASN A 182 14.58 3.24 1.14
N PHE A 183 15.61 2.91 0.35
CA PHE A 183 16.29 1.63 0.45
C PHE A 183 16.92 1.42 1.83
N LEU A 184 17.59 2.45 2.37
CA LEU A 184 18.21 2.38 3.70
C LEU A 184 17.16 2.21 4.81
N MET A 185 16.05 2.94 4.73
CA MET A 185 14.95 2.82 5.71
C MET A 185 14.27 1.45 5.63
N ALA A 186 13.99 0.95 4.43
CA ALA A 186 13.42 -0.39 4.24
C ALA A 186 14.37 -1.49 4.77
N ALA A 187 15.67 -1.37 4.50
CA ALA A 187 16.67 -2.29 5.04
C ALA A 187 16.70 -2.25 6.58
N ALA A 188 16.65 -1.06 7.18
CA ALA A 188 16.56 -0.92 8.64
C ALA A 188 15.32 -1.61 9.21
N ILE A 189 14.14 -1.42 8.60
CA ILE A 189 12.91 -2.12 8.99
C ILE A 189 13.10 -3.63 8.94
N VAL A 190 13.61 -4.18 7.83
CA VAL A 190 13.83 -5.63 7.68
C VAL A 190 14.78 -6.15 8.76
N VAL A 191 15.89 -5.46 9.01
CA VAL A 191 16.86 -5.84 10.06
C VAL A 191 16.20 -5.90 11.44
N THR A 192 15.27 -4.99 11.78
CA THR A 192 14.58 -5.06 13.09
C THR A 192 13.77 -6.34 13.28
N PHE A 193 13.15 -6.89 12.23
CA PHE A 193 12.39 -8.14 12.30
C PHE A 193 13.27 -9.40 12.15
N ILE A 194 14.47 -9.27 11.57
CA ILE A 194 15.48 -10.34 11.63
C ILE A 194 15.97 -10.48 13.07
N LEU A 195 16.25 -9.36 13.75
CA LEU A 195 16.85 -9.35 15.07
C LEU A 195 15.89 -9.67 16.23
N SER A 196 14.57 -9.53 16.02
CA SER A 196 13.57 -9.69 17.09
C SER A 196 12.36 -10.49 16.63
N PRO A 197 11.79 -11.34 17.50
CA PRO A 197 10.47 -11.95 17.28
C PRO A 197 9.35 -10.90 17.26
N THR A 198 8.16 -11.32 16.82
CA THR A 198 6.95 -10.49 16.84
C THR A 198 5.70 -11.29 17.22
N THR A 199 5.30 -11.18 18.49
CA THR A 199 4.10 -11.82 19.04
C THR A 199 2.80 -11.27 18.45
N ASN A 200 2.79 -9.99 18.06
CA ASN A 200 1.59 -9.31 17.57
C ASN A 200 1.61 -9.04 16.05
N ARG A 201 2.64 -9.53 15.36
CA ARG A 201 2.81 -9.44 13.89
C ARG A 201 2.81 -8.00 13.35
N SER A 202 3.02 -7.02 14.22
CA SER A 202 2.90 -5.59 13.88
C SER A 202 4.19 -4.83 14.18
N TRP A 203 4.89 -5.19 15.26
CA TRP A 203 6.18 -4.60 15.63
C TRP A 203 7.07 -5.64 16.33
N PRO A 204 8.40 -5.44 16.34
CA PRO A 204 9.32 -6.33 17.05
C PRO A 204 9.12 -6.29 18.57
N ASP A 205 9.31 -7.43 19.23
CA ASP A 205 9.15 -7.61 20.67
C ASP A 205 10.29 -6.98 21.50
N ASP A 206 11.52 -7.12 21.03
CA ASP A 206 12.70 -6.67 21.75
C ASP A 206 12.78 -5.13 21.78
N PRO A 207 13.20 -4.54 22.93
CA PRO A 207 13.12 -3.11 23.14
C PRO A 207 13.98 -2.31 22.17
N ILE A 208 15.19 -2.78 21.86
CA ILE A 208 16.12 -2.06 20.96
C ILE A 208 15.62 -2.06 19.51
N PRO A 209 15.36 -3.22 18.87
CA PRO A 209 14.75 -3.25 17.52
C PRO A 209 13.44 -2.49 17.44
N ARG A 210 12.60 -2.54 18.49
CA ARG A 210 11.35 -1.77 18.57
C ARG A 210 11.58 -0.27 18.56
N ILE A 211 12.53 0.25 19.34
CA ILE A 211 12.85 1.69 19.33
C ILE A 211 13.34 2.12 17.94
N ILE A 212 14.22 1.33 17.32
CA ILE A 212 14.71 1.60 15.96
C ILE A 212 13.55 1.62 14.96
N TRP A 213 12.67 0.61 15.00
CA TRP A 213 11.49 0.54 14.15
C TRP A 213 10.57 1.77 14.34
N PHE A 214 10.25 2.14 15.58
CA PHE A 214 9.44 3.34 15.85
C PHE A 214 10.12 4.61 15.35
N ALA A 215 11.43 4.75 15.54
CA ALA A 215 12.18 5.92 15.05
C ALA A 215 12.12 6.02 13.52
N VAL A 216 12.32 4.91 12.81
CA VAL A 216 12.22 4.85 11.35
C VAL A 216 10.81 5.19 10.88
N ILE A 217 9.78 4.63 11.52
CA ILE A 217 8.38 4.89 11.18
C ILE A 217 8.03 6.37 11.42
N ILE A 218 8.33 6.92 12.60
CA ILE A 218 8.07 8.33 12.93
C ILE A 218 8.81 9.25 11.96
N TRP A 219 10.08 8.97 11.69
CA TRP A 219 10.87 9.73 10.72
C TRP A 219 10.23 9.71 9.33
N SER A 220 9.82 8.53 8.87
CA SER A 220 9.19 8.34 7.56
C SER A 220 7.85 9.07 7.45
N PHE A 221 7.04 9.05 8.50
CA PHE A 221 5.78 9.79 8.56
C PHE A 221 6.01 11.30 8.57
N ALA A 222 6.90 11.78 9.43
CA ALA A 222 7.20 13.21 9.55
C ALA A 222 7.78 13.77 8.24
N LEU A 223 8.78 13.08 7.68
CA LEU A 223 9.38 13.45 6.40
C LEU A 223 8.37 13.32 5.26
N GLY A 224 7.67 12.20 5.15
CA GLY A 224 6.74 11.90 4.08
C GLY A 224 5.57 12.89 4.03
N PHE A 225 4.84 13.04 5.14
CA PHE A 225 3.73 14.01 5.20
C PHE A 225 4.22 15.44 5.10
N GLY A 226 5.33 15.79 5.77
CA GLY A 226 5.93 17.11 5.67
C GLY A 226 6.27 17.48 4.23
N LEU A 227 6.89 16.56 3.49
CA LEU A 227 7.21 16.75 2.07
C LEU A 227 5.95 16.84 1.20
N ILE A 228 4.98 15.95 1.37
CA ILE A 228 3.72 15.97 0.62
C ILE A 228 3.01 17.33 0.80
N VAL A 229 2.84 17.77 2.05
CA VAL A 229 2.18 19.05 2.37
C VAL A 229 2.98 20.21 1.78
N TYR A 230 4.30 20.23 1.98
CA TYR A 230 5.17 21.29 1.44
C TYR A 230 5.10 21.36 -0.09
N LEU A 231 5.23 20.23 -0.78
CA LEU A 231 5.25 20.17 -2.25
C LEU A 231 3.90 20.60 -2.85
N TYR A 232 2.78 20.11 -2.32
CA TYR A 232 1.46 20.52 -2.80
C TYR A 232 1.15 21.97 -2.46
N PHE A 233 1.48 22.44 -1.26
CA PHE A 233 1.29 23.85 -0.90
C PHE A 233 2.12 24.77 -1.79
N SER A 234 3.38 24.42 -2.05
CA SER A 234 4.24 25.18 -2.95
C SER A 234 3.72 25.15 -4.38
N THR A 235 3.24 24.00 -4.87
CA THR A 235 2.65 23.86 -6.20
C THR A 235 1.38 24.70 -6.33
N TYR A 236 0.49 24.64 -5.33
CA TYR A 236 -0.74 25.41 -5.29
C TYR A 236 -0.49 26.92 -5.29
N ARG A 237 0.47 27.39 -4.49
CA ARG A 237 0.84 28.81 -4.44
C ARG A 237 1.37 29.29 -5.80
N MET A 238 2.12 28.44 -6.51
CA MET A 238 2.67 28.76 -7.82
C MET A 238 1.59 28.82 -8.90
N VAL A 239 0.75 27.79 -9.00
CA VAL A 239 -0.39 27.76 -9.93
C VAL A 239 -1.34 28.94 -9.70
N SER A 240 -1.57 29.30 -8.43
CA SER A 240 -2.40 30.45 -8.07
C SER A 240 -1.81 31.79 -8.53
N ARG A 241 -0.48 31.91 -8.59
CA ARG A 241 0.19 33.11 -9.12
C ARG A 241 0.08 33.15 -10.65
N GLN A 242 0.39 32.04 -11.32
CA GLN A 242 0.28 31.92 -12.78
C GLN A 242 -1.15 32.22 -13.28
N LEU A 243 -2.18 31.78 -12.55
CA LEU A 243 -3.57 32.08 -12.89
C LEU A 243 -3.88 33.58 -12.79
N LYS A 244 -3.38 34.27 -11.77
CA LYS A 244 -3.56 35.73 -11.62
C LYS A 244 -2.89 36.48 -12.78
N ASP A 245 -1.67 36.09 -13.13
CA ASP A 245 -0.90 36.71 -14.21
C ASP A 245 -1.55 36.45 -15.59
N THR A 246 -2.15 35.28 -15.78
CA THR A 246 -2.84 34.93 -17.04
C THR A 246 -4.17 35.65 -17.18
N LEU A 247 -4.94 35.79 -16.10
CA LEU A 247 -6.20 36.54 -16.10
C LEU A 247 -5.98 38.02 -16.47
N SER A 248 -4.82 38.59 -16.11
CA SER A 248 -4.46 39.94 -16.55
C SER A 248 -4.07 40.05 -18.03
N ASN A 249 -3.64 38.96 -18.69
CA ASN A 249 -3.03 39.00 -20.02
C ASN A 249 -3.86 38.39 -21.18
N HIS A 250 -5.12 38.02 -20.94
CA HIS A 250 -6.16 37.64 -21.93
C HIS A 250 -5.84 36.51 -22.97
N LYS A 251 -6.48 35.35 -22.72
CA LYS A 251 -7.27 34.50 -23.66
C LYS A 251 -6.77 33.20 -24.30
N MET A 252 -5.50 32.78 -24.27
CA MET A 252 -5.12 31.47 -24.84
C MET A 252 -4.70 30.39 -23.84
N ASP A 253 -4.34 30.74 -22.60
CA ASP A 253 -3.84 29.76 -21.62
C ASP A 253 -4.87 29.27 -20.58
N GLU A 254 -6.10 29.76 -20.61
CA GLU A 254 -7.11 29.46 -19.57
C GLU A 254 -7.44 27.96 -19.51
N LEU A 255 -7.62 27.31 -20.66
CA LEU A 255 -7.96 25.88 -20.71
C LEU A 255 -6.83 25.00 -20.17
N ARG A 256 -5.57 25.33 -20.49
CA ARG A 256 -4.40 24.61 -19.98
C ARG A 256 -4.31 24.74 -18.46
N ILE A 257 -4.49 25.95 -17.92
CA ILE A 257 -4.44 26.19 -16.49
C ILE A 257 -5.57 25.48 -15.75
N LEU A 258 -6.79 25.44 -16.32
CA LEU A 258 -7.91 24.70 -15.74
C LEU A 258 -7.65 23.19 -15.70
N LEU A 259 -7.07 22.64 -16.78
CA LEU A 259 -6.70 21.23 -16.84
C LEU A 259 -5.62 20.90 -15.80
N GLU A 260 -4.60 21.73 -15.70
CA GLU A 260 -3.54 21.64 -14.70
C GLU A 260 -4.08 21.72 -13.26
N ARG A 261 -5.03 22.64 -12.99
CA ARG A 261 -5.67 22.76 -11.68
C ARG A 261 -6.47 21.52 -11.31
N ASN A 262 -7.19 20.94 -12.27
CA ASN A 262 -7.93 19.70 -12.05
C ASN A 262 -7.00 18.53 -11.72
N VAL A 263 -5.89 18.42 -12.46
CA VAL A 263 -4.85 17.42 -12.18
C VAL A 263 -4.24 17.60 -10.79
N LEU A 264 -3.95 18.83 -10.37
CA LEU A 264 -3.46 19.13 -9.02
C LEU A 264 -4.49 18.76 -7.94
N LYS A 265 -5.76 19.13 -8.12
CA LYS A 265 -6.85 18.78 -7.20
C LYS A 265 -6.96 17.26 -7.03
N ASN A 266 -6.91 16.52 -8.12
CA ASN A 266 -6.96 15.07 -8.14
C ASN A 266 -5.79 14.46 -7.34
N SER A 267 -4.58 15.00 -7.54
CA SER A 267 -3.38 14.59 -6.79
C SER A 267 -3.49 14.87 -5.28
N ILE A 268 -4.05 16.03 -4.90
CA ILE A 268 -4.31 16.38 -3.50
C ILE A 268 -5.32 15.42 -2.87
N ILE A 269 -6.42 15.10 -3.57
CA ILE A 269 -7.43 14.14 -3.10
C ILE A 269 -6.78 12.76 -2.87
N MET A 270 -5.94 12.30 -3.81
CA MET A 270 -5.22 11.04 -3.70
C MET A 270 -4.33 10.99 -2.46
N SER A 271 -3.55 12.05 -2.20
CA SER A 271 -2.68 12.09 -1.02
C SER A 271 -3.44 12.32 0.29
N ALA A 272 -4.59 13.02 0.25
CA ALA A 272 -5.46 13.17 1.41
C ALA A 272 -6.10 11.83 1.83
N ALA A 273 -6.46 10.98 0.88
CA ALA A 273 -6.96 9.63 1.16
C ALA A 273 -5.98 8.82 2.01
N ILE A 274 -4.68 8.93 1.74
CA ILE A 274 -3.64 8.26 2.52
C ILE A 274 -3.51 8.84 3.92
N ILE A 275 -3.60 10.16 4.10
CA ILE A 275 -3.65 10.74 5.44
C ILE A 275 -4.82 10.14 6.23
N VAL A 276 -6.01 10.05 5.60
CA VAL A 276 -7.19 9.48 6.24
C VAL A 276 -7.03 7.99 6.57
N CYS A 277 -6.42 7.19 5.68
CA CYS A 277 -6.27 5.75 5.89
C CYS A 277 -5.21 5.41 6.95
N TYR A 278 -4.10 6.16 6.99
CA TYR A 278 -2.92 5.77 7.78
C TYR A 278 -2.69 6.61 9.04
N MET A 279 -3.09 7.88 9.07
CA MET A 279 -2.89 8.75 10.24
C MET A 279 -3.60 8.22 11.50
N PRO A 280 -4.85 7.71 11.44
CA PRO A 280 -5.50 7.14 12.62
C PRO A 280 -4.71 5.99 13.24
N ASN A 281 -4.13 5.10 12.43
CA ASN A 281 -3.30 4.00 12.90
C ASN A 281 -2.01 4.50 13.55
N ALA A 282 -1.33 5.48 12.94
CA ALA A 282 -0.12 6.07 13.52
C ALA A 282 -0.38 6.74 14.88
N LEU A 283 -1.47 7.52 14.98
CA LEU A 283 -1.90 8.14 16.23
C LEU A 283 -2.26 7.10 17.27
N TRP A 284 -3.02 6.07 16.87
CA TRP A 284 -3.43 4.98 17.76
C TRP A 284 -2.22 4.24 18.34
N LEU A 285 -1.21 3.93 17.52
CA LEU A 285 0.04 3.31 17.97
C LEU A 285 0.73 4.15 19.06
N GLY A 286 0.73 5.49 18.93
CA GLY A 286 1.29 6.40 19.93
C GLY A 286 0.52 6.41 21.26
N ILE A 287 -0.81 6.43 21.22
CA ILE A 287 -1.64 6.49 22.42
C ILE A 287 -1.95 5.12 23.04
N SER A 288 -1.70 4.03 22.29
CA SER A 288 -2.04 2.66 22.67
C SER A 288 -1.51 2.25 24.04
N ARG A 289 -0.39 2.84 24.48
CA ARG A 289 0.23 2.59 25.79
C ARG A 289 -0.60 3.10 26.97
N LEU A 290 -1.48 4.07 26.74
CA LEU A 290 -2.29 4.73 27.77
C LEU A 290 -3.66 4.08 27.99
N VAL A 291 -4.04 3.13 27.14
CA VAL A 291 -5.36 2.47 27.18
C VAL A 291 -5.26 1.02 27.67
N THR A 292 -6.40 0.46 28.09
CA THR A 292 -6.48 -0.95 28.53
C THR A 292 -6.16 -1.90 27.37
N ARG A 293 -5.76 -3.15 27.69
CA ARG A 293 -5.39 -4.16 26.67
C ARG A 293 -6.53 -4.44 25.68
N GLU A 294 -7.78 -4.50 26.16
CA GLU A 294 -8.93 -4.76 25.31
C GLU A 294 -9.22 -3.59 24.35
N GLN A 295 -9.23 -2.37 24.88
CA GLN A 295 -9.38 -1.15 24.07
C GLN A 295 -8.27 -1.05 23.03
N ARG A 296 -7.02 -1.38 23.43
CA ARG A 296 -5.85 -1.41 22.54
C ARG A 296 -6.08 -2.31 21.33
N MET A 297 -6.52 -3.54 21.55
CA MET A 297 -6.74 -4.52 20.46
C MET A 297 -7.88 -4.08 19.54
N LEU A 298 -9.01 -3.66 20.12
CA LEU A 298 -10.15 -3.19 19.34
C LEU A 298 -9.79 -1.97 18.49
N GLY A 299 -9.17 -0.95 19.09
CA GLY A 299 -8.77 0.25 18.35
C GLY A 299 -7.70 -0.03 17.30
N LEU A 300 -6.77 -0.96 17.56
CA LEU A 300 -5.80 -1.41 16.56
C LEU A 300 -6.54 -1.98 15.35
N ASN A 301 -7.47 -2.93 15.56
CA ASN A 301 -8.23 -3.56 14.47
C ASN A 301 -9.06 -2.56 13.67
N ILE A 302 -9.70 -1.59 14.33
CA ILE A 302 -10.44 -0.51 13.63
C ILE A 302 -9.50 0.33 12.76
N THR A 303 -8.37 0.77 13.32
CA THR A 303 -7.41 1.55 12.55
C THR A 303 -6.70 0.72 11.47
N TYR A 304 -6.64 -0.59 11.67
CA TYR A 304 -6.09 -1.53 10.71
C TYR A 304 -7.01 -1.71 9.50
N GLU A 305 -8.32 -1.74 9.72
CA GLU A 305 -9.32 -1.71 8.64
C GLU A 305 -9.17 -0.44 7.80
N LEU A 306 -8.97 0.73 8.44
CA LEU A 306 -8.73 1.98 7.70
C LEU A 306 -7.48 1.92 6.82
N VAL A 307 -6.41 1.27 7.29
CA VAL A 307 -5.21 1.01 6.48
C VAL A 307 -5.52 0.05 5.33
N ALA A 308 -6.29 -1.02 5.58
CA ALA A 308 -6.68 -1.98 4.57
C ALA A 308 -7.51 -1.33 3.45
N LEU A 309 -8.41 -0.39 3.77
CA LEU A 309 -9.23 0.31 2.78
C LEU A 309 -8.41 1.03 1.70
N ASP A 310 -7.17 1.42 1.97
CA ASP A 310 -6.29 2.07 0.99
C ASP A 310 -6.03 1.18 -0.24
N VAL A 311 -5.96 -0.15 -0.06
CA VAL A 311 -5.74 -1.08 -1.18
C VAL A 311 -6.92 -1.11 -2.16
N ILE A 312 -8.08 -0.58 -1.77
CA ILE A 312 -9.26 -0.40 -2.60
C ILE A 312 -9.35 1.06 -3.08
N ILE A 313 -9.20 2.02 -2.16
CA ILE A 313 -9.35 3.45 -2.46
C ILE A 313 -8.31 3.91 -3.49
N THR A 314 -7.04 3.54 -3.32
CA THR A 314 -5.96 3.94 -4.24
C THR A 314 -6.22 3.53 -5.70
N PRO A 315 -6.52 2.26 -6.03
CA PRO A 315 -6.82 1.88 -7.42
C PRO A 315 -8.10 2.52 -7.96
N PHE A 316 -9.14 2.73 -7.15
CA PHE A 316 -10.33 3.45 -7.59
C PHE A 316 -10.03 4.92 -7.94
N LEU A 317 -9.24 5.60 -7.11
CA LEU A 317 -8.79 6.95 -7.39
C LEU A 317 -7.94 7.00 -8.66
N LEU A 318 -7.06 6.02 -8.89
CA LEU A 318 -6.29 5.93 -10.13
C LEU A 318 -7.19 5.74 -11.36
N LEU A 319 -8.18 4.85 -11.31
CA LEU A 319 -9.15 4.68 -12.40
C LEU A 319 -9.98 5.94 -12.66
N TYR A 320 -10.31 6.68 -11.59
CA TYR A 320 -11.05 7.94 -11.70
C TYR A 320 -10.20 9.06 -12.29
N PHE A 321 -8.92 9.17 -11.89
CA PHE A 321 -8.03 10.27 -12.26
C PHE A 321 -7.19 10.03 -13.52
N VAL A 322 -7.05 8.79 -14.00
CA VAL A 322 -6.22 8.43 -15.16
C VAL A 322 -7.10 7.84 -16.28
N PRO A 323 -7.71 8.69 -17.14
CA PRO A 323 -8.61 8.24 -18.21
C PRO A 323 -8.03 7.15 -19.12
N PRO A 324 -6.74 7.19 -19.54
CA PRO A 324 -6.17 6.16 -20.41
C PRO A 324 -6.28 4.74 -19.83
N ILE A 325 -6.12 4.58 -18.51
CA ILE A 325 -6.25 3.27 -17.85
C ILE A 325 -7.70 2.80 -17.91
N ARG A 326 -8.66 3.69 -17.66
CA ARG A 326 -10.09 3.41 -17.73
C ARG A 326 -10.53 3.04 -19.15
N GLU A 327 -10.04 3.78 -20.14
CA GLU A 327 -10.29 3.51 -21.55
C GLU A 327 -9.73 2.14 -21.96
N ALA A 328 -8.49 1.83 -21.58
CA ALA A 328 -7.90 0.49 -21.81
C ALA A 328 -8.70 -0.63 -21.14
N LEU A 329 -9.18 -0.41 -19.91
CA LEU A 329 -10.00 -1.38 -19.18
C LEU A 329 -11.36 -1.63 -19.87
N SER A 330 -12.02 -0.57 -20.33
CA SER A 330 -13.28 -0.68 -21.10
C SER A 330 -13.06 -1.28 -22.50
N GLY A 331 -11.91 -1.00 -23.14
CA GLY A 331 -11.50 -1.61 -24.40
C GLY A 331 -11.34 -3.13 -24.28
N LEU A 332 -10.78 -3.61 -23.15
CA LEU A 332 -10.66 -5.05 -22.88
C LEU A 332 -12.03 -5.74 -22.84
N SER A 333 -13.04 -5.06 -22.28
CA SER A 333 -14.41 -5.59 -22.23
C SER A 333 -15.09 -5.61 -23.60
N ARG A 334 -14.79 -4.64 -24.47
CA ARG A 334 -15.35 -4.55 -25.83
C ARG A 334 -14.68 -5.51 -26.81
N GLY A 335 -13.36 -5.66 -26.76
CA GLY A 335 -12.62 -6.58 -27.65
C GLY A 335 -13.11 -8.02 -27.52
N ARG A 336 -13.37 -8.47 -26.30
CA ARG A 336 -13.98 -9.80 -26.05
C ARG A 336 -15.41 -9.94 -26.57
N MET A 337 -16.18 -8.85 -26.64
CA MET A 337 -17.52 -8.93 -27.22
C MET A 337 -17.44 -9.15 -28.73
N ASN A 338 -16.57 -8.42 -29.44
CA ASN A 338 -16.47 -8.53 -30.89
C ASN A 338 -15.99 -9.91 -31.37
N GLU A 339 -14.99 -10.53 -30.71
CA GLU A 339 -14.55 -11.89 -31.06
C GLU A 339 -15.67 -12.92 -30.89
N ARG A 340 -16.54 -12.76 -29.87
CA ARG A 340 -17.66 -13.67 -29.64
C ARG A 340 -18.76 -13.57 -30.71
N TRP A 341 -18.97 -12.39 -31.29
CA TRP A 341 -19.94 -12.21 -32.36
C TRP A 341 -19.48 -12.86 -33.67
N GLU A 342 -18.19 -12.78 -33.99
CA GLU A 342 -17.63 -13.42 -35.18
C GLU A 342 -17.75 -14.96 -35.06
N ASP A 343 -17.43 -15.54 -33.90
CA ASP A 343 -17.54 -17.00 -33.68
C ASP A 343 -19.00 -17.53 -33.76
N ASP A 344 -19.98 -16.76 -33.25
CA ASP A 344 -21.40 -17.16 -33.29
C ASP A 344 -22.00 -17.03 -34.72
N GLU A 345 -21.53 -16.07 -35.53
CA GLU A 345 -21.95 -15.88 -36.93
C GLU A 345 -21.41 -16.98 -37.85
N TYR A 346 -20.20 -17.49 -37.58
CA TYR A 346 -19.62 -18.63 -38.30
C TYR A 346 -20.30 -19.97 -37.98
N HIS A 347 -20.89 -20.14 -36.80
CA HIS A 347 -21.57 -21.38 -36.41
C HIS A 347 -23.07 -21.44 -36.73
N THR A 348 -23.69 -20.34 -37.12
CA THR A 348 -25.10 -20.31 -37.52
C THR A 348 -25.31 -20.39 -39.04
N THR A 349 -24.24 -20.31 -39.83
CA THR A 349 -24.27 -20.36 -41.30
C THR A 349 -23.82 -21.68 -41.92
N HIS A 350 -23.55 -22.70 -41.09
CA HIS A 350 -23.29 -24.09 -41.49
C HIS A 350 -24.23 -25.03 -40.75
#